data_AF-A0A5C0SKV4-F1
#
_entry.id   AF-A0A5C0SKV4-F1
#
_cell.length_a   1.000
_cell.length_b   1.000
_cell.length_c   1.000
_cell.angle_alpha   90.00
_cell.angle_beta   90.00
_cell.angle_gamma   90.00
#
_symmetry.space_group_name_H-M   'P 1'
#
loop_
_entity.id
_entity.type
_entity.pdbx_description
1 polymer ?
#
loop_
_entity_poly.entity_id
_entity_poly.type
_entity_poly.pdbx_seq_one_letter_code
_entity_poly.pdbx_strand_id
1 'polypeptide(L)'
;MSESVQVIIHRIERIERELEELKLELIELKKIMPPTLETLELTGEFAGYKLKAPIHLTVEYNREEDTWCVENPELELYGCGETLTKALRDAEEVFKALIEEYVLEGEDNLDEDARKLREALLRHVEVSP
;
A
#
# COMPACT_ATOMS: atom_id res chain seq x y z
N MET A 1 -12.65 -31.33 -42.57
CA MET A 1 -11.98 -30.06 -42.22
C MET A 1 -10.86 -29.84 -43.22
N SER A 2 -10.62 -28.62 -43.70
CA SER A 2 -9.52 -28.37 -44.64
C SER A 2 -8.16 -28.43 -43.92
N GLU A 3 -7.11 -28.81 -44.64
CA GLU A 3 -5.73 -28.83 -44.14
C GLU A 3 -5.33 -27.48 -43.54
N SER A 4 -5.78 -26.37 -44.13
CA SER A 4 -5.54 -25.02 -43.61
C SER A 4 -6.12 -24.80 -42.20
N VAL A 5 -7.29 -25.38 -41.91
CA VAL A 5 -7.91 -25.29 -40.57
C VAL A 5 -7.12 -26.10 -39.54
N GLN A 6 -6.63 -27.29 -39.92
CA GLN A 6 -5.79 -28.10 -39.03
C GLN A 6 -4.46 -27.41 -38.70
N VAL A 7 -3.82 -26.74 -39.67
CA VAL A 7 -2.59 -25.98 -39.42
C VAL A 7 -2.83 -24.81 -38.45
N ILE A 8 -3.97 -24.13 -38.56
CA ILE A 8 -4.33 -23.05 -37.64
C ILE A 8 -4.54 -23.59 -36.21
N ILE A 9 -5.26 -24.70 -36.06
CA ILE A 9 -5.51 -25.33 -34.74
C ILE A 9 -4.19 -25.69 -34.06
N HIS A 10 -3.26 -26.37 -34.77
CA HIS A 10 -1.96 -26.71 -34.19
C HIS A 10 -1.13 -25.49 -33.77
N ARG A 11 -1.25 -24.36 -34.50
CA ARG A 11 -0.59 -23.11 -34.11
C ARG A 11 -1.21 -22.50 -32.86
N ILE A 12 -2.53 -22.56 -32.71
CA ILE A 12 -3.23 -22.09 -31.50
C ILE A 12 -2.80 -22.92 -30.29
N GLU A 13 -2.86 -24.25 -30.39
CA GLU A 13 -2.45 -25.16 -29.30
C GLU A 13 -0.98 -24.98 -28.89
N ARG A 14 -0.12 -24.58 -29.83
CA ARG A 14 1.28 -24.24 -29.51
C ARG A 14 1.37 -22.92 -28.76
N ILE A 15 0.68 -21.89 -29.21
CA ILE A 15 0.64 -20.57 -28.55
C ILE A 15 0.07 -20.68 -27.13
N GLU A 16 -0.98 -21.47 -26.93
CA GLU A 16 -1.58 -21.68 -25.61
C GLU A 16 -0.60 -22.34 -24.64
N ARG A 17 0.20 -23.30 -25.11
CA ARG A 17 1.28 -23.92 -24.32
C ARG A 17 2.38 -22.93 -23.97
N GLU A 18 2.89 -22.20 -24.96
CA GLU A 18 3.92 -21.17 -24.75
C GLU A 18 3.44 -20.11 -23.75
N LEU A 19 2.17 -19.72 -23.82
CA LEU A 19 1.56 -18.76 -22.89
C LEU A 19 1.51 -19.32 -21.45
N GLU A 20 1.19 -20.60 -21.28
CA GLU A 20 1.14 -21.23 -19.97
C GLU A 20 2.53 -21.38 -19.34
N GLU A 21 3.55 -21.74 -20.13
CA GLU A 21 4.95 -21.75 -19.69
C GLU A 21 5.42 -20.37 -19.25
N LEU A 22 5.14 -19.32 -20.04
CA LEU A 22 5.49 -17.94 -19.69
C LEU A 22 4.82 -17.46 -18.38
N LYS A 23 3.59 -17.90 -18.09
CA LYS A 23 2.93 -17.56 -16.81
C LYS A 23 3.65 -18.21 -15.63
N LEU A 24 4.08 -19.45 -15.76
CA LEU A 24 4.83 -20.14 -14.70
C LEU A 24 6.18 -19.47 -14.47
N GLU A 25 6.90 -19.11 -15.53
CA GLU A 25 8.15 -18.35 -15.43
C GLU A 25 7.93 -16.98 -14.77
N LEU A 26 6.84 -16.28 -15.10
CA LEU A 26 6.49 -15.02 -14.47
C LEU A 26 6.22 -15.17 -12.97
N ILE A 27 5.55 -16.26 -12.56
CA ILE A 27 5.32 -16.57 -11.14
C ILE A 27 6.67 -16.78 -10.44
N GLU A 28 7.59 -17.54 -11.03
CA GLU A 28 8.93 -17.76 -10.45
C GLU A 28 9.76 -16.47 -10.41
N LEU A 29 9.75 -15.67 -11.46
CA LEU A 29 10.42 -14.36 -11.48
C LEU A 29 9.87 -13.41 -10.41
N LYS A 30 8.55 -13.39 -10.24
CA LYS A 30 7.90 -12.64 -9.17
C LYS A 30 8.32 -13.11 -7.78
N LYS A 31 8.84 -14.32 -7.59
CA LYS A 31 9.40 -14.77 -6.30
C LYS A 31 10.83 -14.29 -6.06
N ILE A 32 11.57 -13.98 -7.13
CA ILE A 32 13.01 -13.67 -7.07
C ILE A 32 13.25 -12.15 -7.09
N MET A 33 12.37 -11.37 -7.72
CA MET A 33 12.44 -9.91 -7.60
C MET A 33 12.44 -9.53 -6.12
N PRO A 34 13.27 -8.62 -5.61
CA PRO A 34 13.05 -8.10 -4.27
C PRO A 34 11.66 -7.44 -4.21
N PRO A 35 10.97 -7.40 -3.05
CA PRO A 35 9.85 -6.49 -2.89
C PRO A 35 10.37 -5.10 -3.27
N THR A 36 9.79 -4.50 -4.30
CA THR A 36 10.12 -3.14 -4.68
C THR A 36 9.66 -2.26 -3.53
N LEU A 37 10.61 -1.83 -2.70
CA LEU A 37 10.40 -0.76 -1.74
C LEU A 37 10.12 0.50 -2.55
N GLU A 38 8.84 0.77 -2.74
CA GLU A 38 8.38 2.00 -3.37
C GLU A 38 7.97 2.97 -2.29
N THR A 39 8.34 4.24 -2.46
CA THR A 39 7.84 5.31 -1.61
C THR A 39 6.61 5.92 -2.25
N LEU A 40 5.49 5.95 -1.53
CA LEU A 40 4.27 6.63 -1.93
C LEU A 40 4.17 7.96 -1.18
N GLU A 41 3.95 9.05 -1.90
CA GLU A 41 3.75 10.37 -1.31
C GLU A 41 2.25 10.69 -1.24
N LEU A 42 1.73 10.90 -0.02
CA LEU A 42 0.37 11.37 0.22
C LEU A 42 0.34 12.90 0.28
N THR A 43 -0.53 13.51 -0.52
CA THR A 43 -0.73 14.97 -0.57
C THR A 43 -2.22 15.31 -0.69
N GLY A 44 -2.57 16.56 -0.42
CA GLY A 44 -3.95 17.05 -0.54
C GLY A 44 -4.78 16.70 0.69
N GLU A 45 -5.58 15.64 0.61
CA GLU A 45 -6.49 15.20 1.67
C GLU A 45 -6.30 13.71 1.94
N PHE A 46 -6.28 13.32 3.22
CA PHE A 46 -6.16 11.94 3.65
C PHE A 46 -7.00 11.71 4.90
N ALA A 47 -7.81 10.64 4.89
CA ALA A 47 -8.78 10.32 5.96
C ALA A 47 -9.71 11.49 6.36
N GLY A 48 -10.08 12.37 5.42
CA GLY A 48 -10.91 13.54 5.67
C GLY A 48 -10.17 14.76 6.24
N TYR A 49 -8.84 14.67 6.40
CA TYR A 49 -8.01 15.76 6.89
C TYR A 49 -7.14 16.34 5.78
N LYS A 50 -7.03 17.67 5.76
CA LYS A 50 -6.16 18.37 4.82
C LYS A 50 -4.70 18.26 5.25
N LEU A 51 -3.85 17.79 4.33
CA LEU A 51 -2.41 17.70 4.53
C LEU A 51 -1.75 19.03 4.11
N LYS A 52 -0.99 19.63 5.02
CA LYS A 52 -0.17 20.82 4.76
C LYS A 52 1.28 20.50 4.40
N ALA A 53 1.72 19.27 4.66
CA ALA A 53 2.98 18.73 4.19
C ALA A 53 2.80 17.27 3.76
N PRO A 54 3.56 16.79 2.75
CA PRO A 54 3.43 15.42 2.28
C PRO A 54 3.77 14.38 3.36
N ILE A 55 3.05 13.27 3.37
CA ILE A 55 3.39 12.08 4.18
C ILE A 55 3.99 11.04 3.25
N HIS A 56 5.19 10.57 3.54
CA HIS A 56 5.84 9.53 2.76
C HIS A 56 5.57 8.17 3.42
N LEU A 57 5.03 7.25 2.63
CA LEU A 57 4.78 5.87 3.03
C LEU A 57 5.78 4.95 2.32
N THR A 58 6.38 4.05 3.07
CA THR A 58 7.03 2.87 2.50
C THR A 58 5.96 1.89 2.07
N VAL A 59 6.04 1.38 0.85
CA VAL A 59 5.15 0.35 0.31
C VAL A 59 5.92 -0.95 0.20
N GLU A 60 5.37 -2.01 0.78
CA GLU A 60 5.93 -3.35 0.71
C GLU A 60 4.83 -4.35 0.32
N TYR A 61 5.21 -5.35 -0.48
CA TYR A 61 4.35 -6.50 -0.73
C TYR A 61 4.95 -7.72 -0.03
N ASN A 62 4.27 -8.18 1.03
CA ASN A 62 4.60 -9.40 1.74
C ASN A 62 4.08 -10.60 0.93
N ARG A 63 5.01 -11.40 0.40
CA ARG A 63 4.70 -12.58 -0.42
C ARG A 63 4.26 -13.79 0.37
N GLU A 64 4.68 -13.90 1.62
CA GLU A 64 4.29 -15.02 2.47
C GLU A 64 2.80 -14.93 2.84
N GLU A 65 2.32 -13.70 3.02
CA GLU A 65 0.93 -13.41 3.39
C GLU A 65 0.07 -12.90 2.23
N ASP A 66 0.62 -12.83 1.01
CA ASP A 66 -0.04 -12.28 -0.19
C ASP A 66 -0.72 -10.92 0.07
N THR A 67 -0.01 -10.02 0.76
CA THR A 67 -0.57 -8.79 1.34
C THR A 67 0.31 -7.59 1.03
N TRP A 68 -0.33 -6.47 0.64
CA TRP A 68 0.31 -5.17 0.55
C TRP A 68 0.27 -4.48 1.89
N CYS A 69 1.38 -3.87 2.30
CA CYS A 69 1.46 -3.04 3.49
C CYS A 69 2.06 -1.68 3.13
N VAL A 70 1.56 -0.65 3.80
CA VAL A 70 2.09 0.71 3.74
C VAL A 70 2.41 1.19 5.14
N GLU A 71 3.52 1.90 5.32
CA GLU A 71 3.93 2.37 6.64
C GLU A 71 4.67 3.71 6.63
N ASN A 72 4.49 4.48 7.71
CA ASN A 72 5.36 5.55 8.13
C ASN A 72 5.60 5.39 9.65
N PRO A 73 6.75 4.79 10.04
CA PRO A 73 7.05 4.54 11.44
C PRO A 73 7.17 5.81 12.30
N GLU A 74 7.55 6.96 11.74
CA GLU A 74 7.64 8.24 12.47
C GLU A 74 6.27 8.73 12.93
N LEU A 75 5.23 8.42 12.16
CA LEU A 75 3.85 8.83 12.44
C LEU A 75 3.02 7.70 13.06
N GLU A 76 3.63 6.55 13.39
CA GLU A 76 2.93 5.32 13.79
C GLU A 76 1.79 4.92 12.84
N LEU A 77 1.93 5.29 11.57
CA LEU A 77 0.92 5.09 10.54
C LEU A 77 1.23 3.79 9.79
N TYR A 78 0.27 2.87 9.75
CA TYR A 78 0.39 1.61 9.05
C TYR A 78 -0.94 1.18 8.46
N GLY A 79 -0.90 0.34 7.43
CA GLY A 79 -2.09 -0.33 6.92
C GLY A 79 -1.74 -1.47 6.00
N CYS A 80 -2.53 -2.55 6.03
CA CYS A 80 -2.30 -3.73 5.21
C CYS A 80 -3.58 -4.22 4.51
N GLY A 81 -3.43 -4.89 3.37
CA GLY A 81 -4.54 -5.56 2.71
C GLY A 81 -4.17 -6.27 1.41
N GLU A 82 -5.08 -7.09 0.89
CA GLU A 82 -4.91 -7.88 -0.34
C GLU A 82 -4.57 -7.03 -1.59
N THR A 83 -4.80 -5.72 -1.53
CA THR A 83 -4.45 -4.77 -2.59
C THR A 83 -3.90 -3.49 -1.97
N LEU A 84 -3.06 -2.76 -2.70
CA LEU A 84 -2.56 -1.45 -2.25
C LEU A 84 -3.69 -0.49 -1.85
N THR A 85 -4.82 -0.48 -2.59
CA THR A 85 -5.99 0.34 -2.22
C THR A 85 -6.58 -0.06 -0.88
N LYS A 86 -6.64 -1.36 -0.55
CA LYS A 86 -7.11 -1.82 0.76
C LYS A 86 -6.13 -1.43 1.87
N ALA A 87 -4.83 -1.59 1.64
CA ALA A 87 -3.80 -1.15 2.58
C ALA A 87 -3.87 0.35 2.87
N LEU A 88 -4.12 1.17 1.84
CA LEU A 88 -4.31 2.62 2.02
C LEU A 88 -5.57 2.97 2.81
N ARG A 89 -6.68 2.26 2.61
CA ARG A 89 -7.90 2.46 3.41
C ARG A 89 -7.70 2.07 4.87
N ASP A 90 -6.96 1.00 5.12
CA ASP A 90 -6.59 0.59 6.48
C ASP A 90 -5.74 1.67 7.15
N ALA A 91 -4.75 2.21 6.42
CA ALA A 91 -3.95 3.35 6.88
C ALA A 91 -4.79 4.63 7.09
N GLU A 92 -5.84 4.89 6.30
CA GLU A 92 -6.76 6.01 6.54
C GLU A 92 -7.47 5.89 7.90
N GLU A 93 -7.96 4.70 8.25
CA GLU A 93 -8.60 4.47 9.54
C GLU A 93 -7.62 4.62 10.71
N VAL A 94 -6.40 4.10 10.57
CA VAL A 94 -5.32 4.29 11.56
C VAL A 94 -4.99 5.77 11.69
N PHE A 95 -4.80 6.49 10.58
CA PHE A 95 -4.50 7.92 10.60
C PHE A 95 -5.60 8.72 11.30
N LYS A 96 -6.87 8.40 11.02
CA LYS A 96 -8.00 9.04 11.68
C LYS A 96 -7.99 8.82 13.18
N ALA A 97 -7.76 7.59 13.63
CA ALA A 97 -7.63 7.27 15.06
C ALA A 97 -6.49 8.05 15.71
N LEU A 98 -5.33 8.12 15.05
CA LEU A 98 -4.18 8.90 15.53
C LEU A 98 -4.50 10.39 15.70
N ILE A 99 -5.23 10.99 14.77
CA ILE A 99 -5.66 12.39 14.90
C ILE A 99 -6.63 12.55 16.07
N GLU A 100 -7.64 11.69 16.19
CA GLU A 100 -8.64 11.75 17.26
C GLU A 100 -8.02 11.55 18.65
N GLU A 101 -7.12 10.58 18.80
CA GLU A 101 -6.54 10.19 20.10
C GLU A 101 -5.37 11.07 20.55
N TYR A 102 -4.58 11.63 19.63
CA TYR A 102 -3.35 12.36 20.00
C TYR A 102 -3.40 13.85 19.67
N VAL A 103 -4.07 14.23 18.59
CA VAL A 103 -4.09 15.62 18.13
C VAL A 103 -5.26 16.39 18.73
N LEU A 104 -6.44 15.78 18.78
CA LEU A 104 -7.66 16.40 19.34
C LEU A 104 -7.81 16.21 20.85
N GLU A 105 -7.11 15.23 21.43
CA GLU A 105 -7.10 15.00 22.87
C GLU A 105 -6.42 16.14 23.64
N GLY A 106 -6.85 16.37 24.89
CA GLY A 106 -6.25 17.38 25.75
C GLY A 106 -4.79 17.06 26.08
N GLU A 107 -3.89 18.05 26.01
CA GLU A 107 -2.44 17.87 26.21
C GLU A 107 -2.09 17.29 27.59
N ASP A 108 -2.91 17.58 28.60
CA ASP A 108 -2.77 17.06 29.97
C ASP A 108 -2.95 15.53 30.06
N ASN A 109 -3.59 14.91 29.06
CA ASN A 109 -3.84 13.47 28.99
C ASN A 109 -2.75 12.71 28.23
N LEU A 110 -1.77 13.41 27.65
CA LEU A 110 -0.70 12.81 26.85
C LEU A 110 0.58 12.64 27.66
N ASP A 111 1.15 11.44 27.59
CA ASP A 111 2.51 11.19 28.05
C ASP A 111 3.56 11.77 27.08
N GLU A 112 4.84 11.58 27.39
CA GLU A 112 5.93 12.17 26.61
C GLU A 112 5.98 11.65 25.16
N ASP A 113 5.72 10.37 24.95
CA ASP A 113 5.81 9.76 23.62
C ASP A 113 4.57 10.11 22.79
N ALA A 114 3.39 10.14 23.42
CA ALA A 114 2.16 10.64 22.85
C ALA A 114 2.28 12.11 22.40
N ARG A 115 2.99 12.97 23.16
CA ARG A 115 3.27 14.35 22.76
C ARG A 115 4.20 14.43 21.54
N LYS A 116 5.24 13.60 21.47
CA LYS A 116 6.12 13.55 20.29
C LYS A 116 5.36 13.14 19.04
N LEU A 117 4.50 12.13 19.17
CA LEU A 117 3.63 11.66 18.08
C LEU A 117 2.66 12.76 17.64
N ARG A 118 1.99 13.43 18.59
CA ARG A 118 1.15 14.59 18.30
C ARG A 118 1.89 15.68 17.53
N GLU A 119 3.09 16.06 17.98
CA GLU A 119 3.91 17.07 17.30
C GLU A 119 4.29 16.62 15.88
N ALA A 120 4.63 15.34 15.69
CA ALA A 120 4.92 14.78 14.37
C ALA A 120 3.70 14.86 13.44
N LEU A 121 2.52 14.40 13.88
CA LEU A 121 1.26 14.48 13.13
C LEU A 121 0.93 15.94 12.77
N LEU A 122 1.07 16.86 13.73
CA LEU A 122 0.83 18.29 13.54
C LEU A 122 1.79 18.95 12.55
N ARG A 123 2.93 18.34 12.17
CA ARG A 123 3.74 18.85 11.05
C ARG A 123 3.05 18.64 9.71
N HIS A 124 2.24 17.58 9.58
CA HIS A 124 1.65 17.14 8.32
C HIS A 124 0.19 17.56 8.14
N VAL A 125 -0.58 17.65 9.22
CA VAL A 125 -2.03 17.89 9.15
C VAL A 125 -2.42 19.31 9.54
N GLU A 126 -3.48 19.81 8.90
CA GLU A 126 -4.21 21.01 9.30
C GLU A 126 -5.45 20.60 10.10
N VAL A 127 -5.40 20.77 11.41
CA VAL A 127 -6.55 20.64 12.32
C VAL A 127 -6.94 22.03 12.78
N SER A 128 -8.22 22.39 12.60
CA SER A 128 -8.78 23.60 13.18
C SER A 128 -9.13 23.34 14.64
N PRO A 129 -8.79 24.25 15.57
CA PRO A 129 -9.18 24.16 16.97
C PRO A 129 -10.70 24.32 17.17
#